data_AF-A0A2A5XA24-F1
#
_entry.id   AF-A0A2A5XA24-F1
#
_cell.length_a   1.000
_cell.length_b   1.000
_cell.length_c   1.000
_cell.angle_alpha   90.00
_cell.angle_beta   90.00
_cell.angle_gamma   90.00
#
_symmetry.space_group_name_H-M   'P 1'
#
loop_
_entity.id
_entity.type
_entity.pdbx_description
1 polymer ?
#
loop_
_entity_poly.entity_id
_entity_poly.type
_entity_poly.pdbx_seq_one_letter_code
_entity_poly.pdbx_strand_id
1 'polypeptide(L)' 'MEKSKMPFKPQNYKLMIIGIVIIVSGFIIMSIDGEEYGYGFLGLTLGPLVVLSGFIFQFFAIFHKGK' A
#
# COMPACT_ATOMS: atom_id res chain seq x y z
N MET A 1 18.73 19.88 -21.45
CA MET A 1 18.22 18.93 -20.44
C MET A 1 16.87 18.43 -20.94
N GLU A 2 16.77 17.15 -21.30
CA GLU A 2 15.47 16.54 -21.61
C GLU A 2 14.55 16.71 -20.40
N LYS A 3 13.35 17.27 -20.60
CA LYS A 3 12.30 17.20 -19.58
C LYS A 3 11.96 15.73 -19.42
N SER A 4 12.38 15.13 -18.31
CA SER A 4 11.96 13.78 -17.92
C SER A 4 10.43 13.71 -18.00
N LYS A 5 9.92 13.03 -19.02
CA LYS A 5 8.49 12.77 -19.19
C LYS A 5 8.14 11.60 -18.28
N MET A 6 8.11 11.84 -16.97
CA MET A 6 7.57 10.87 -16.05
C MET A 6 6.10 10.59 -16.40
N PRO A 7 5.62 9.34 -16.31
CA PRO A 7 4.25 8.99 -16.67
C PRO A 7 3.20 9.64 -15.76
N PHE A 8 3.57 10.01 -14.54
CA PHE A 8 2.68 10.63 -13.55
C PHE A 8 3.27 11.92 -12.99
N LYS A 9 2.42 12.73 -12.33
CA LYS A 9 2.87 13.95 -11.64
C LYS A 9 3.61 13.57 -10.34
N PRO A 10 4.51 14.43 -9.82
CA PRO A 10 5.20 14.19 -8.55
C PRO A 10 4.28 13.91 -7.35
N GLN A 11 3.06 14.47 -7.35
CA GLN A 11 2.06 14.23 -6.31
C GLN A 11 1.57 12.77 -6.30
N ASN A 12 1.39 12.15 -7.47
CA ASN A 12 1.01 10.75 -7.58
C ASN A 12 2.06 9.84 -6.95
N TYR A 13 3.34 10.09 -7.18
CA TYR A 13 4.42 9.32 -6.56
C TYR A 13 4.41 9.40 -5.03
N LYS A 14 4.09 10.57 -4.45
CA LYS A 14 3.93 10.70 -2.99
C LYS A 14 2.77 9.83 -2.49
N LEU A 15 1.64 9.84 -3.18
CA LEU A 15 0.50 8.98 -2.85
C LEU A 15 0.86 7.49 -3.02
N MET A 16 1.58 7.11 -4.08
CA MET A 16 2.03 5.74 -4.27
C MET A 16 2.95 5.28 -3.12
N ILE A 17 3.85 6.14 -2.62
CA ILE A 17 4.68 5.79 -1.46
C ILE A 17 3.81 5.53 -0.23
N ILE A 18 2.80 6.37 0.02
CA ILE A 18 1.85 6.16 1.13
C ILE A 18 1.15 4.81 0.98
N GLY A 19 0.66 4.47 -0.22
CA GLY A 19 0.03 3.19 -0.47
C GLY A 19 0.97 2.00 -0.24
N ILE A 20 2.24 2.12 -0.60
CA ILE A 20 3.26 1.08 -0.34
C ILE A 20 3.45 0.92 1.17
N VAL A 21 3.52 2.02 1.93
CA VAL A 21 3.61 1.97 3.39
C VAL A 21 2.41 1.25 4.00
N ILE A 22 1.20 1.46 3.48
CA ILE A 22 -0.01 0.75 3.93
C ILE A 22 0.11 -0.75 3.65
N ILE A 23 0.54 -1.15 2.45
CA ILE A 23 0.75 -2.56 2.09
C ILE A 23 1.78 -3.21 3.02
N VAL A 24 2.93 -2.56 3.20
CA VAL A 24 4.01 -3.06 4.08
C VAL A 24 3.50 -3.18 5.52
N SER A 25 2.70 -2.22 6.01
CA SER A 25 2.10 -2.30 7.35
C SER A 25 1.18 -3.52 7.48
N GLY A 26 0.43 -3.87 6.44
CA GLY A 26 -0.39 -5.10 6.42
C GLY A 26 0.44 -6.38 6.57
N PHE A 27 1.58 -6.47 5.89
CA PHE A 27 2.52 -7.59 6.07
C PHE A 27 3.19 -7.60 7.44
N ILE A 28 3.52 -6.43 7.99
CA ILE A 28 4.04 -6.33 9.37
C ILE A 28 3.00 -6.83 10.37
N ILE A 29 1.72 -6.46 10.21
CA ILE A 29 0.62 -6.95 11.05
C ILE A 29 0.52 -8.47 11.02
N MET A 30 0.68 -9.10 9.84
CA MET A 30 0.71 -10.57 9.75
C MET A 30 1.93 -11.16 10.47
N SER A 31 3.09 -10.51 10.35
CA SER A 31 4.34 -11.02 10.91
C SER A 31 4.42 -10.94 12.44
N ILE A 32 3.66 -10.05 13.08
CA ILE A 32 3.62 -9.92 14.53
C ILE A 32 2.54 -10.82 15.16
N ASP A 33 1.74 -11.51 14.37
CA ASP A 33 0.75 -12.44 14.88
C ASP A 33 1.46 -13.62 15.56
N GLY A 34 1.16 -13.83 16.84
CA GLY A 34 1.80 -14.85 17.68
C GLY A 34 1.18 -16.23 17.56
N GLU A 35 0.05 -16.35 16.84
CA GLU A 35 -0.63 -17.62 16.60
C GLU A 35 0.13 -18.51 15.62
N GLU A 36 -0.01 -19.83 15.74
CA GLU A 36 0.63 -20.78 14.84
C GLU A 36 0.22 -20.50 13.38
N TYR A 37 1.21 -20.37 12.50
CA TYR A 37 1.04 -19.96 11.10
C TYR A 37 0.35 -18.61 10.86
N GLY A 38 0.17 -17.77 11.89
CA GLY A 38 -0.58 -16.51 11.80
C GLY A 38 -2.08 -16.72 11.57
N TYR A 39 -2.63 -17.83 12.09
CA TYR A 39 -4.08 -18.08 12.04
C TYR A 39 -4.90 -17.23 13.01
N GLY A 40 -4.27 -16.31 13.73
CA GLY A 40 -4.94 -15.31 14.53
C GLY A 40 -5.72 -14.33 13.65
N PHE A 41 -6.53 -13.49 14.32
CA PHE A 41 -7.31 -12.46 13.63
C PHE A 41 -6.40 -11.47 12.88
N LEU A 42 -5.22 -11.17 13.44
CA LEU A 42 -4.26 -10.24 12.86
C LEU A 42 -3.66 -10.77 11.56
N GLY A 43 -3.21 -12.02 11.54
CA GLY A 43 -2.62 -12.66 10.36
C GLY A 43 -3.65 -13.08 9.31
N LEU A 44 -4.78 -13.66 9.72
CA LEU A 44 -5.76 -14.21 8.78
C LEU A 44 -6.74 -13.18 8.22
N THR A 45 -7.09 -12.14 9.00
CA THR A 45 -8.13 -11.17 8.61
C THR A 45 -7.60 -9.75 8.46
N LEU A 46 -7.02 -9.18 9.52
CA LEU A 46 -6.66 -7.76 9.53
C LEU A 46 -5.53 -7.45 8.55
N GLY A 47 -4.44 -8.21 8.61
CA GLY A 47 -3.28 -8.06 7.72
C GLY A 47 -3.68 -8.11 6.25
N PRO A 48 -4.38 -9.17 5.78
CA PRO A 48 -4.82 -9.27 4.39
C PRO A 48 -5.76 -8.14 3.97
N LEU A 49 -6.66 -7.70 4.86
CA LEU A 49 -7.56 -6.58 4.60
C LEU A 49 -6.80 -5.24 4.45
N VAL A 50 -5.77 -5.02 5.27
CA VAL A 50 -4.90 -3.83 5.19
C VAL A 50 -4.10 -3.85 3.89
N VAL A 51 -3.53 -5.01 3.52
CA VAL A 51 -2.82 -5.17 2.23
C VAL A 51 -3.75 -4.87 1.06
N LEU A 52 -4.96 -5.43 1.05
CA LEU A 52 -5.96 -5.19 0.01
C LEU A 52 -6.34 -3.70 -0.08
N SER A 53 -6.55 -3.05 1.06
CA SER A 53 -6.85 -1.62 1.13
C SER A 53 -5.70 -0.78 0.56
N GLY A 54 -4.44 -1.16 0.85
CA GLY A 54 -3.25 -0.54 0.28
C GLY A 54 -3.15 -0.71 -1.24
N PHE A 55 -3.53 -1.88 -1.78
CA PHE A 55 -3.64 -2.09 -3.22
C PHE A 55 -4.74 -1.23 -3.85
N ILE A 56 -5.93 -1.17 -3.26
CA ILE A 56 -7.01 -0.29 -3.73
C ILE A 56 -6.53 1.18 -3.73
N PHE A 57 -5.81 1.59 -2.68
CA PHE A 57 -5.23 2.92 -2.60
C PHE A 57 -4.19 3.20 -3.69
N GLN A 58 -3.42 2.20 -4.16
CA GLN A 58 -2.52 2.39 -5.31
C GLN A 58 -3.27 2.77 -6.57
N PHE A 59 -4.40 2.12 -6.86
CA PHE A 59 -5.23 2.50 -8.00
C PHE A 59 -5.69 3.96 -7.87
N PHE A 60 -6.17 4.36 -6.69
CA PHE A 60 -6.52 5.75 -6.42
C PHE A 60 -5.32 6.70 -6.63
N ALA A 61 -4.13 6.35 -6.12
CA ALA A 61 -2.91 7.15 -6.24
C ALA A 61 -2.50 7.36 -7.70
N ILE A 62 -2.64 6.34 -8.54
CA ILE A 62 -2.33 6.40 -9.98
C ILE A 62 -3.36 7.27 -10.72
N PHE A 63 -4.65 7.11 -10.43
CA PHE A 63 -5.72 7.88 -11.08
C PHE A 63 -5.90 9.29 -10.51
N HIS A 64 -5.23 9.63 -9.42
CA HIS A 64 -5.32 10.94 -8.81
C HIS A 64 -4.87 12.01 -9.82
N LYS A 65 -5.81 12.79 -10.34
CA LYS A 65 -5.49 13.97 -11.14
C LYS A 65 -4.99 15.04 -10.18
N GLY A 66 -3.71 14.95 -9.83
CA GLY A 66 -3.03 15.95 -9.03
C GLY A 66 -3.29 17.33 -9.64
N LYS A 67 -3.53 18.34 -8.82
CA LYS A 67 -3.58 19.73 -9.29
C LYS A 67 -2.17 20.07 -9.82
#